data_AF-A0A1M5D1G1-F1
#
_entry.id   AF-A0A1M5D1G1-F1
#
_cell.length_a   1.000
_cell.length_b   1.000
_cell.length_c   1.000
_cell.angle_alpha   90.00
_cell.angle_beta   90.00
_cell.angle_gamma   90.00
#
_symmetry.space_group_name_H-M   'P 1'
#
loop_
_entity.id
_entity.type
_entity.pdbx_description
1 polymer ?
#
loop_
_entity_poly.entity_id
_entity_poly.type
_entity_poly.pdbx_seq_one_letter_code
_entity_poly.pdbx_strand_id
1 'polypeptide(L)'
;MLPGDILLVSGEGKLSSSLVTVQKVIYPHASSSHVELSLGDGVFIHSTGNKGVHLTLLIDEDIACKSRWRVIRHRSITDMCLATENLQKAAMFFYAQDYNKAFMGSGNESSSFCSELVAKAYARAEIEIIGGKAPSKVTPAHFDKEADNLEDWVDVTEEYQAILADMKKNLFPYRLAANTLSAVMTRRKAHEPYRQQIIERLEGGSVESQELARTMREMLSGRELKYWHEKDR
;
A
#
# COMPACT_ATOMS: atom_id res chain seq x y z
N MET A 1 -8.36 -11.06 9.92
CA MET A 1 -7.85 -10.03 9.01
C MET A 1 -6.38 -9.82 9.24
N LEU A 2 -5.58 -9.86 8.18
CA LEU A 2 -4.14 -9.83 8.29
C LEU A 2 -3.56 -8.77 7.35
N PRO A 3 -2.42 -8.17 7.71
CA PRO A 3 -1.64 -7.43 6.76
C PRO A 3 -1.22 -8.32 5.59
N GLY A 4 -1.35 -7.79 4.38
CA GLY A 4 -1.15 -8.58 3.16
C GLY A 4 -2.44 -9.01 2.49
N ASP A 5 -3.57 -9.08 3.19
CA ASP A 5 -4.86 -9.34 2.55
C ASP A 5 -5.15 -8.28 1.47
N ILE A 6 -5.69 -8.70 0.34
CA ILE A 6 -5.92 -7.84 -0.83
C ILE A 6 -7.42 -7.61 -0.98
N LEU A 7 -7.83 -6.35 -0.91
CA LEU A 7 -9.19 -5.92 -1.21
C LEU A 7 -9.30 -5.63 -2.71
N LEU A 8 -10.23 -6.32 -3.36
CA LEU A 8 -10.56 -6.15 -4.77
C LEU A 8 -11.87 -5.37 -4.86
N VAL A 9 -11.87 -4.22 -5.55
CA VAL A 9 -13.03 -3.33 -5.59
C VAL A 9 -13.42 -2.91 -7.00
N SER A 10 -14.72 -2.70 -7.19
CA SER A 10 -15.31 -2.17 -8.41
C SER A 10 -15.92 -0.79 -8.15
N GLY A 11 -15.27 0.27 -8.64
CA GLY A 11 -15.79 1.63 -8.52
C GLY A 11 -17.07 1.86 -9.34
N GLU A 12 -17.81 2.93 -9.05
CA GLU A 12 -19.11 3.23 -9.69
C GLU A 12 -19.03 4.12 -10.95
N GLY A 13 -17.86 4.65 -11.29
CA GLY A 13 -17.70 5.61 -12.40
C GLY A 13 -17.42 4.97 -13.77
N LYS A 14 -17.64 5.74 -14.85
CA LYS A 14 -17.31 5.33 -16.23
C LYS A 14 -15.86 4.89 -16.40
N LEU A 15 -14.93 5.52 -15.66
CA LEU A 15 -13.52 5.13 -15.65
C LEU A 15 -13.34 3.71 -15.11
N SER A 16 -14.00 3.35 -14.00
CA SER A 16 -13.98 1.99 -13.44
C SER A 16 -14.52 0.98 -14.45
N SER A 17 -15.69 1.22 -15.03
CA SER A 17 -16.29 0.32 -16.03
C SER A 17 -15.41 0.14 -17.27
N SER A 18 -14.77 1.21 -17.74
CA SER A 18 -13.82 1.15 -18.85
C SER A 18 -12.58 0.33 -18.48
N LEU A 19 -12.02 0.52 -17.28
CA LEU A 19 -10.86 -0.25 -16.81
C LEU A 19 -11.19 -1.73 -16.72
N VAL A 20 -12.34 -2.10 -16.16
CA VAL A 20 -12.80 -3.50 -16.12
C VAL A 20 -12.94 -4.08 -17.53
N THR A 21 -13.49 -3.30 -18.47
CA THR A 21 -13.68 -3.76 -19.86
C THR A 21 -12.34 -4.04 -20.55
N VAL A 22 -11.37 -3.13 -20.43
CA VAL A 22 -10.03 -3.31 -21.00
C VAL A 22 -9.33 -4.52 -20.37
N GLN A 23 -9.53 -4.73 -19.07
CA GLN A 23 -8.94 -5.85 -18.34
C GLN A 23 -9.47 -7.24 -18.76
N LYS A 24 -10.61 -7.31 -19.46
CA LYS A 24 -11.15 -8.60 -19.95
C LYS A 24 -10.28 -9.29 -21.00
N VAL A 25 -9.35 -8.56 -21.62
CA VAL A 25 -8.33 -9.15 -22.50
C VAL A 25 -7.29 -9.97 -21.72
N ILE A 26 -7.09 -9.67 -20.44
CA ILE A 26 -6.18 -10.38 -19.54
C ILE A 26 -6.94 -11.55 -18.88
N TYR A 27 -8.15 -11.28 -18.41
CA TYR A 27 -8.99 -12.27 -17.76
C TYR A 27 -10.47 -12.03 -18.08
N PRO A 28 -11.18 -12.93 -18.79
CA PRO A 28 -12.56 -12.69 -19.24
C PRO A 28 -13.57 -12.36 -18.13
N HIS A 29 -13.35 -12.87 -16.91
CA HIS A 29 -14.21 -12.61 -15.75
C HIS A 29 -13.72 -11.46 -14.86
N ALA A 30 -12.78 -10.63 -15.35
CA ALA A 30 -12.35 -9.43 -14.64
C ALA A 30 -13.56 -8.56 -14.25
N SER A 31 -13.60 -8.19 -12.97
CA SER A 31 -14.68 -7.44 -12.34
C SER A 31 -14.15 -6.26 -11.51
N SER A 32 -12.91 -6.33 -11.05
CA SER A 32 -12.27 -5.32 -10.21
C SER A 32 -11.60 -4.24 -11.06
N SER A 33 -11.83 -2.99 -10.68
CA SER A 33 -11.18 -1.82 -11.29
C SER A 33 -9.95 -1.37 -10.52
N HIS A 34 -9.84 -1.79 -9.25
CA HIS A 34 -8.88 -1.28 -8.29
C HIS A 34 -8.59 -2.34 -7.24
N VAL A 35 -7.40 -2.28 -6.66
CA VAL A 35 -6.93 -3.21 -5.62
C VAL A 35 -6.21 -2.46 -4.53
N GLU A 36 -6.32 -2.97 -3.30
CA GLU A 36 -5.77 -2.34 -2.11
C GLU A 36 -5.13 -3.38 -1.19
N LEU A 37 -4.10 -2.97 -0.46
CA LEU A 37 -3.38 -3.84 0.46
C LEU A 37 -3.78 -3.55 1.89
N SER A 38 -4.23 -4.57 2.60
CA SER A 38 -4.54 -4.50 4.03
C SER A 38 -3.27 -4.26 4.85
N LEU A 39 -3.35 -3.32 5.78
CA LEU A 39 -2.39 -3.13 6.86
C LEU A 39 -2.88 -3.74 8.18
N GLY A 40 -4.03 -4.42 8.18
CA GLY A 40 -4.72 -4.89 9.39
C GLY A 40 -5.79 -3.90 9.89
N ASP A 41 -6.68 -4.38 10.76
CA ASP A 41 -7.68 -3.59 11.49
C ASP A 41 -8.54 -2.61 10.67
N GLY A 42 -8.79 -2.95 9.41
CA GLY A 42 -9.70 -2.24 8.51
C GLY A 42 -9.01 -1.07 7.82
N VAL A 43 -7.69 -0.95 7.99
CA VAL A 43 -6.84 0.04 7.33
C VAL A 43 -6.24 -0.58 6.07
N PHE A 44 -6.38 0.13 4.96
CA PHE A 44 -5.81 -0.25 3.67
C PHE A 44 -4.87 0.84 3.18
N ILE A 45 -3.87 0.43 2.40
CA ILE A 45 -3.03 1.32 1.62
C ILE A 45 -3.25 1.06 0.13
N HIS A 46 -3.49 2.12 -0.61
CA HIS A 46 -3.79 2.04 -2.04
C HIS A 46 -3.20 3.23 -2.80
N SER A 47 -3.18 3.16 -4.14
CA SER A 47 -2.73 4.26 -4.99
C SER A 47 -3.84 4.74 -5.92
N THR A 48 -4.15 6.04 -5.89
CA THR A 48 -5.24 6.64 -6.67
C THR A 48 -4.75 7.82 -7.50
N GLY A 49 -5.40 8.10 -8.62
CA GLY A 49 -4.98 9.15 -9.56
C GLY A 49 -4.94 10.57 -8.98
N ASN A 50 -5.68 10.84 -7.89
CA ASN A 50 -5.76 12.16 -7.27
C ASN A 50 -4.78 12.34 -6.10
N LYS A 51 -4.44 11.29 -5.34
CA LYS A 51 -3.62 11.38 -4.12
C LYS A 51 -2.32 10.59 -4.17
N GLY A 52 -2.13 9.72 -5.17
CA GLY A 52 -1.08 8.72 -5.15
C GLY A 52 -1.30 7.72 -4.02
N VAL A 53 -0.21 7.26 -3.40
CA VAL A 53 -0.24 6.23 -2.34
C VAL A 53 -0.65 6.84 -1.00
N HIS A 54 -1.77 6.37 -0.43
CA HIS A 54 -2.27 6.84 0.86
C HIS A 54 -3.11 5.77 1.57
N LEU A 55 -3.52 6.06 2.81
CA LEU A 55 -4.36 5.18 3.62
C LEU A 55 -5.84 5.46 3.40
N THR A 56 -6.64 4.41 3.44
CA THR A 56 -8.10 4.42 3.46
C THR A 56 -8.62 3.44 4.52
N LEU A 57 -9.92 3.50 4.82
CA LEU A 57 -10.59 2.59 5.73
C LEU A 57 -11.59 1.72 4.95
N LEU A 58 -11.76 0.47 5.37
CA LEU A 58 -12.75 -0.45 4.79
C LEU A 58 -14.16 0.17 4.71
N ILE A 59 -14.56 0.91 5.74
CA ILE A 59 -15.88 1.57 5.76
C ILE A 59 -16.03 2.62 4.66
N ASP A 60 -14.95 3.29 4.27
CA ASP A 60 -14.98 4.27 3.18
C ASP A 60 -15.11 3.58 1.84
N GLU A 61 -14.37 2.48 1.65
CA GLU A 61 -14.46 1.68 0.43
C GLU A 61 -15.81 0.97 0.29
N ASP A 62 -16.39 0.50 1.40
CA ASP A 62 -17.75 -0.08 1.42
C ASP A 62 -18.79 0.91 0.91
N ILE A 63 -18.72 2.17 1.38
CA ILE A 63 -19.59 3.25 0.94
C ILE A 63 -19.31 3.60 -0.53
N ALA A 64 -18.04 3.78 -0.89
CA ALA A 64 -17.63 4.23 -2.22
C ALA A 64 -17.96 3.20 -3.32
N CYS A 65 -17.91 1.90 -3.00
CA CYS A 65 -18.14 0.82 -3.97
C CYS A 65 -19.51 0.14 -3.81
N LYS A 66 -20.37 0.60 -2.89
CA LYS A 66 -21.68 -0.01 -2.54
C LYS A 66 -21.57 -1.50 -2.21
N SER A 67 -20.64 -1.83 -1.32
CA SER A 67 -20.35 -3.21 -0.89
C SER A 67 -19.93 -4.16 -2.03
N ARG A 68 -19.52 -3.64 -3.19
CA ARG A 68 -18.97 -4.42 -4.30
C ARG A 68 -17.46 -4.58 -4.14
N TRP A 69 -17.10 -5.40 -3.18
CA TRP A 69 -15.72 -5.73 -2.89
C TRP A 69 -15.61 -7.18 -2.43
N ARG A 70 -14.42 -7.76 -2.59
CA ARG A 70 -14.04 -9.07 -2.05
C ARG A 70 -12.63 -9.00 -1.51
N VAL A 71 -12.28 -9.90 -0.58
CA VAL A 71 -10.94 -9.94 0.00
C VAL A 71 -10.32 -11.31 -0.17
N ILE A 72 -9.08 -11.33 -0.64
CA ILE A 72 -8.29 -12.55 -0.77
C ILE A 72 -7.02 -12.47 0.07
N ARG A 73 -6.57 -13.62 0.58
CA ARG A 73 -5.33 -13.78 1.32
C ARG A 73 -4.44 -14.80 0.63
N HIS A 74 -3.17 -14.47 0.46
CA HIS A 74 -2.20 -15.43 -0.06
C HIS A 74 -1.96 -16.52 0.99
N ARG A 75 -1.91 -17.80 0.59
CA ARG A 75 -1.84 -18.95 1.52
C ARG A 75 -0.57 -18.97 2.36
N SER A 76 0.50 -18.28 1.96
CA SER A 76 1.70 -18.14 2.80
C SER A 76 1.49 -17.23 4.02
N ILE A 77 0.37 -16.49 4.07
CA ILE A 77 0.01 -15.61 5.17
C ILE A 77 -1.01 -16.35 6.03
N THR A 78 -0.55 -16.92 7.15
CA THR A 78 -1.38 -17.78 8.01
C THR A 78 -1.88 -17.07 9.26
N ASP A 79 -1.07 -16.18 9.82
CA ASP A 79 -1.25 -15.57 11.12
C ASP A 79 -0.44 -14.26 11.21
N MET A 80 -0.64 -13.54 12.30
CA MET A 80 0.20 -12.40 12.65
C MET A 80 1.60 -12.90 13.00
N CYS A 81 2.53 -12.73 12.06
CA CYS A 81 3.91 -13.17 12.17
C CYS A 81 4.85 -12.19 11.46
N LEU A 82 6.14 -12.52 11.45
CA LEU A 82 7.18 -11.71 10.79
C LEU A 82 6.85 -11.41 9.31
N ALA A 83 6.18 -12.33 8.60
CA ALA A 83 5.77 -12.08 7.22
C ALA A 83 4.75 -10.94 7.11
N THR A 84 3.75 -10.90 8.01
CA THR A 84 2.77 -9.81 8.04
C THR A 84 3.40 -8.47 8.45
N GLU A 85 4.34 -8.47 9.39
CA GLU A 85 5.10 -7.26 9.76
C GLU A 85 5.95 -6.75 8.59
N ASN A 86 6.64 -7.66 7.89
CA ASN A 86 7.43 -7.32 6.71
C ASN A 86 6.55 -6.75 5.59
N LEU A 87 5.35 -7.30 5.38
CA LEU A 87 4.38 -6.75 4.43
C LEU A 87 3.89 -5.36 4.83
N GLN A 88 3.59 -5.11 6.10
CA GLN A 88 3.23 -3.76 6.57
C GLN A 88 4.36 -2.77 6.32
N LYS A 89 5.59 -3.11 6.70
CA LYS A 89 6.78 -2.29 6.49
C LYS A 89 7.02 -2.05 5.00
N ALA A 90 6.90 -3.09 4.18
CA ALA A 90 7.10 -3.04 2.74
C ALA A 90 6.05 -2.17 2.05
N ALA A 91 4.78 -2.28 2.44
CA ALA A 91 3.72 -1.44 1.91
C ALA A 91 3.89 0.02 2.32
N MET A 92 4.16 0.26 3.62
CA MET A 92 4.36 1.59 4.17
C MET A 92 5.58 2.30 3.59
N PHE A 93 6.62 1.57 3.15
CA PHE A 93 7.77 2.14 2.44
C PHE A 93 7.34 3.03 1.27
N PHE A 94 6.24 2.69 0.57
CA PHE A 94 5.73 3.40 -0.60
C PHE A 94 4.74 4.54 -0.27
N TYR A 95 4.46 4.79 1.02
CA TYR A 95 3.51 5.83 1.42
C TYR A 95 3.85 7.20 0.80
N ALA A 96 2.81 7.88 0.30
CA ALA A 96 2.89 9.17 -0.37
C ALA A 96 3.72 9.21 -1.66
N GLN A 97 3.98 8.08 -2.31
CA GLN A 97 4.38 8.06 -3.73
C GLN A 97 3.30 8.70 -4.61
N ASP A 98 3.72 9.23 -5.76
CA ASP A 98 2.78 9.75 -6.76
C ASP A 98 2.03 8.61 -7.47
N TYR A 99 0.94 8.96 -8.17
CA TYR A 99 0.26 8.00 -9.03
C TYR A 99 1.01 7.78 -10.34
N ASN A 100 1.30 6.52 -10.68
CA ASN A 100 1.95 6.19 -11.94
C ASN A 100 0.98 6.31 -13.12
N LYS A 101 1.15 7.35 -13.94
CA LYS A 101 0.34 7.60 -15.14
C LYS A 101 0.80 6.77 -16.35
N ALA A 102 2.02 6.23 -16.33
CA ALA A 102 2.57 5.37 -17.38
C ALA A 102 2.16 3.90 -17.15
N PHE A 103 0.85 3.63 -17.23
CA PHE A 103 0.29 2.31 -17.00
C PHE A 103 0.92 1.27 -17.92
N MET A 104 1.34 0.12 -17.35
CA MET A 104 2.04 -0.96 -18.05
C MET A 104 3.34 -0.54 -18.75
N GLY A 105 4.01 0.53 -18.31
CA GLY A 105 5.35 0.91 -18.75
C GLY A 105 6.46 0.02 -18.18
N SER A 106 7.69 0.56 -18.07
CA SER A 106 8.83 -0.11 -17.43
C SER A 106 8.73 -0.16 -15.90
N GLY A 107 7.80 0.59 -15.28
CA GLY A 107 7.77 0.83 -13.84
C GLY A 107 8.78 1.90 -13.41
N ASN A 108 8.66 2.36 -12.16
CA ASN A 108 9.62 3.27 -11.51
C ASN A 108 9.52 3.19 -9.98
N GLU A 109 10.48 3.79 -9.28
CA GLU A 109 10.58 3.74 -7.81
C GLU A 109 9.87 4.90 -7.08
N SER A 110 9.30 5.87 -7.79
CA SER A 110 8.71 7.09 -7.19
C SER A 110 7.19 7.19 -7.31
N SER A 111 6.58 6.31 -8.08
CA SER A 111 5.14 6.27 -8.32
C SER A 111 4.63 4.86 -8.49
N SER A 112 3.37 4.64 -8.18
CA SER A 112 2.70 3.35 -8.33
C SER A 112 1.26 3.55 -8.77
N PHE A 113 0.73 2.68 -9.62
CA PHE A 113 -0.73 2.48 -9.71
C PHE A 113 -1.16 1.38 -8.72
N CYS A 114 -2.46 1.13 -8.57
CA CYS A 114 -3.00 0.33 -7.48
C CYS A 114 -2.41 -1.09 -7.37
N SER A 115 -2.45 -1.87 -8.45
CA SER A 115 -1.91 -3.23 -8.49
C SER A 115 -0.38 -3.28 -8.51
N GLU A 116 0.28 -2.26 -9.07
CA GLU A 116 1.74 -2.12 -9.00
C GLU A 116 2.21 -1.91 -7.55
N LEU A 117 1.50 -1.10 -6.76
CA LEU A 117 1.78 -0.90 -5.34
C LEU A 117 1.72 -2.22 -4.56
N VAL A 118 0.64 -2.99 -4.75
CA VAL A 118 0.47 -4.30 -4.10
C VAL A 118 1.61 -5.23 -4.49
N ALA A 119 1.92 -5.37 -5.78
CA ALA A 119 2.99 -6.23 -6.25
C ALA A 119 4.38 -5.78 -5.77
N LYS A 120 4.64 -4.48 -5.67
CA LYS A 120 5.88 -3.94 -5.09
C LYS A 120 6.00 -4.26 -3.60
N ALA A 121 4.91 -4.15 -2.84
CA ALA A 121 4.91 -4.47 -1.41
C ALA A 121 5.21 -5.96 -1.17
N TYR A 122 4.56 -6.85 -1.93
CA TYR A 122 4.84 -8.29 -1.88
C TYR A 122 6.27 -8.61 -2.29
N ALA A 123 6.76 -8.05 -3.40
CA ALA A 123 8.14 -8.26 -3.85
C ALA A 123 9.18 -7.75 -2.82
N ARG A 124 8.93 -6.61 -2.18
CA ARG A 124 9.78 -6.05 -1.12
C ARG A 124 9.71 -6.87 0.18
N ALA A 125 8.63 -7.61 0.41
CA ALA A 125 8.51 -8.59 1.48
C ALA A 125 9.02 -9.98 1.09
N GLU A 126 9.63 -10.13 -0.09
CA GLU A 126 10.17 -11.39 -0.61
C GLU A 126 9.11 -12.50 -0.78
N ILE A 127 7.86 -12.11 -1.05
CA ILE A 127 6.76 -13.04 -1.35
C ILE A 127 6.41 -12.92 -2.82
N GLU A 128 6.61 -14.01 -3.55
CA GLU A 128 6.22 -14.08 -4.97
C GLU A 128 4.70 -14.23 -5.09
N ILE A 129 4.10 -13.43 -5.98
CA ILE A 129 2.69 -13.52 -6.35
C ILE A 129 2.53 -13.40 -7.86
N ILE A 130 1.39 -13.88 -8.38
CA ILE A 130 1.01 -13.76 -9.80
C ILE A 130 2.09 -14.36 -10.73
N GLY A 131 2.67 -15.50 -10.31
CA GLY A 131 3.72 -16.23 -11.04
C GLY A 131 4.95 -15.38 -11.38
N GLY A 132 5.45 -14.61 -10.42
CA GLY A 132 6.69 -13.83 -10.56
C GLY A 132 6.60 -12.66 -11.54
N LYS A 133 5.39 -12.22 -11.89
CA LYS A 133 5.20 -11.12 -12.83
C LYS A 133 5.78 -9.81 -12.28
N ALA A 134 6.49 -9.07 -13.13
CA ALA A 134 7.02 -7.76 -12.76
C ALA A 134 5.89 -6.82 -12.26
N PRO A 135 6.08 -6.07 -11.15
CA PRO A 135 5.02 -5.25 -10.56
C PRO A 135 4.32 -4.28 -11.53
N SER A 136 5.07 -3.69 -12.45
CA SER A 136 4.54 -2.77 -13.48
C SER A 136 3.61 -3.42 -14.51
N LYS A 137 3.50 -4.77 -14.51
CA LYS A 137 2.65 -5.55 -15.41
C LYS A 137 1.51 -6.26 -14.68
N VAL A 138 1.41 -6.13 -13.36
CA VAL A 138 0.32 -6.69 -12.57
C VAL A 138 -0.88 -5.75 -12.66
N THR A 139 -2.07 -6.30 -12.85
CA THR A 139 -3.34 -5.55 -13.00
C THR A 139 -4.40 -6.14 -12.07
N PRO A 140 -5.47 -5.41 -11.71
CA PRO A 140 -6.59 -5.98 -10.95
C PRO A 140 -7.14 -7.30 -11.53
N ALA A 141 -7.16 -7.44 -12.85
CA ALA A 141 -7.59 -8.65 -13.57
C ALA A 141 -6.81 -9.91 -13.16
N HIS A 142 -5.52 -9.74 -12.84
CA HIS A 142 -4.69 -10.86 -12.37
C HIS A 142 -5.15 -11.33 -10.99
N PHE A 143 -5.41 -10.40 -10.08
CA PHE A 143 -5.95 -10.74 -8.77
C PHE A 143 -7.38 -11.29 -8.85
N ASP A 144 -8.18 -10.83 -9.82
CA ASP A 144 -9.49 -11.41 -10.05
C ASP A 144 -9.41 -12.89 -10.45
N LYS A 145 -8.45 -13.23 -11.31
CA LYS A 145 -8.18 -14.61 -11.70
C LYS A 145 -7.75 -15.46 -10.50
N GLU A 146 -6.85 -14.93 -9.67
CA GLU A 146 -6.41 -15.63 -8.45
C GLU A 146 -7.56 -15.86 -7.46
N ALA A 147 -8.44 -14.86 -7.31
CA ALA A 147 -9.61 -14.94 -6.45
C ALA A 147 -10.68 -15.92 -6.95
N ASP A 148 -10.75 -16.18 -8.26
CA ASP A 148 -11.67 -17.15 -8.84
C ASP A 148 -11.08 -18.58 -8.82
N ASN A 149 -9.75 -18.71 -8.97
CA ASN A 149 -9.07 -20.01 -8.99
C ASN A 149 -8.79 -20.57 -7.58
N LEU A 150 -8.43 -19.71 -6.62
CA LEU A 150 -8.11 -20.05 -5.22
C LEU A 150 -7.02 -21.13 -5.05
N GLU A 151 -6.08 -21.23 -5.98
CA GLU A 151 -4.93 -22.15 -5.91
C GLU A 151 -3.97 -21.71 -4.80
N ASP A 152 -3.35 -20.54 -4.95
CA ASP A 152 -2.43 -19.95 -3.96
C ASP A 152 -3.12 -18.98 -2.99
N TRP A 153 -4.44 -18.83 -3.11
CA TRP A 153 -5.22 -17.82 -2.40
C TRP A 153 -6.43 -18.42 -1.70
N VAL A 154 -6.93 -17.71 -0.69
CA VAL A 154 -8.17 -18.01 0.02
C VAL A 154 -9.03 -16.76 0.11
N ASP A 155 -10.35 -16.91 -0.08
CA ASP A 155 -11.32 -15.84 0.14
C ASP A 155 -11.53 -15.65 1.65
N VAL A 156 -11.34 -14.42 2.13
CA VAL A 156 -11.48 -14.02 3.53
C VAL A 156 -12.50 -12.89 3.70
N THR A 157 -13.38 -12.69 2.71
CA THR A 157 -14.38 -11.61 2.68
C THR A 157 -15.27 -11.61 3.92
N GLU A 158 -15.67 -12.79 4.42
CA GLU A 158 -16.50 -12.91 5.63
C GLU A 158 -15.82 -12.36 6.89
N GLU A 159 -14.51 -12.55 7.04
CA GLU A 159 -13.74 -11.95 8.15
C GLU A 159 -13.85 -10.41 8.13
N TYR A 160 -13.86 -9.84 6.92
CA TYR A 160 -13.93 -8.40 6.71
C TYR A 160 -15.34 -7.84 6.92
N GLN A 161 -16.37 -8.61 6.65
CA GLN A 161 -17.75 -8.23 6.98
C GLN A 161 -17.94 -8.07 8.49
N ALA A 162 -17.29 -8.92 9.30
CA ALA A 162 -17.36 -8.84 10.76
C ALA A 162 -16.76 -7.54 11.30
N ILE A 163 -15.54 -7.17 10.86
CA ILE A 163 -14.94 -5.89 11.29
C ILE A 163 -15.69 -4.69 10.73
N LEU A 164 -16.20 -4.74 9.50
CA LEU A 164 -17.00 -3.65 8.94
C LEU A 164 -18.23 -3.35 9.81
N ALA A 165 -18.88 -4.40 10.34
CA ALA A 165 -19.99 -4.25 11.27
C ALA A 165 -19.56 -3.58 12.58
N ASP A 166 -18.36 -3.86 13.09
CA ASP A 166 -17.80 -3.17 14.25
C ASP A 166 -17.46 -1.70 13.94
N MET A 167 -16.78 -1.43 12.83
CA MET A 167 -16.44 -0.07 12.39
C MET A 167 -17.68 0.81 12.23
N LYS A 168 -18.79 0.26 11.74
CA LYS A 168 -20.07 0.96 11.62
C LYS A 168 -20.66 1.37 12.98
N LYS A 169 -20.35 0.63 14.06
CA LYS A 169 -20.75 0.97 15.43
C LYS A 169 -19.74 1.88 16.13
N ASN A 170 -18.46 1.67 15.87
CA ASN A 170 -17.34 2.26 16.59
C ASN A 170 -16.44 3.10 15.69
N LEU A 171 -17.00 3.96 14.82
CA LEU A 171 -16.23 4.65 13.77
C LEU A 171 -15.10 5.56 14.31
N PHE A 172 -15.33 6.22 15.44
CA PHE A 172 -14.40 7.20 16.00
C PHE A 172 -12.97 6.65 16.23
N PRO A 173 -12.76 5.56 16.98
CA PRO A 173 -11.42 5.01 17.20
C PRO A 173 -10.69 4.63 15.90
N TYR A 174 -11.37 4.00 14.94
CA TYR A 174 -10.76 3.68 13.64
C TYR A 174 -10.30 4.92 12.89
N ARG A 175 -11.15 5.95 12.85
CA ARG A 175 -10.81 7.23 12.21
C ARG A 175 -9.66 7.94 12.90
N LEU A 176 -9.67 7.98 14.23
CA LEU A 176 -8.61 8.59 15.01
C LEU A 176 -7.27 7.92 14.73
N ALA A 177 -7.24 6.58 14.75
CA ALA A 177 -6.02 5.80 14.47
C ALA A 177 -5.50 6.05 13.04
N ALA A 178 -6.35 5.88 12.02
CA ALA A 178 -5.94 6.05 10.62
C ALA A 178 -5.50 7.49 10.28
N ASN A 179 -6.20 8.49 10.83
CA ASN A 179 -5.83 9.90 10.63
C ASN A 179 -4.52 10.24 11.35
N THR A 180 -4.31 9.72 12.55
CA THR A 180 -3.06 9.93 13.30
C THR A 180 -1.89 9.32 12.54
N LEU A 181 -2.03 8.08 12.06
CA LEU A 181 -1.00 7.42 11.26
C LEU A 181 -0.71 8.22 9.98
N SER A 182 -1.74 8.61 9.24
CA SER A 182 -1.59 9.43 8.02
C SER A 182 -0.90 10.77 8.31
N ALA A 183 -1.24 11.44 9.41
CA ALA A 183 -0.66 12.73 9.78
C ALA A 183 0.83 12.60 10.15
N VAL A 184 1.20 11.57 10.93
CA VAL A 184 2.60 11.29 11.29
C VAL A 184 3.43 11.02 10.05
N MET A 185 2.90 10.22 9.13
CA MET A 185 3.56 9.86 7.88
C MET A 185 3.72 11.04 6.93
N THR A 186 2.65 11.83 6.76
CA THR A 186 2.68 13.07 5.95
C THR A 186 3.70 14.05 6.52
N ARG A 187 3.71 14.25 7.84
CA ARG A 187 4.69 15.10 8.52
C ARG A 187 6.12 14.61 8.29
N ARG A 188 6.34 13.29 8.37
CA ARG A 188 7.67 12.69 8.13
C ARG A 188 8.18 13.00 6.72
N LYS A 189 7.33 12.83 5.70
CA LYS A 189 7.66 13.21 4.31
C LYS A 189 7.94 14.71 4.16
N ALA A 190 7.07 15.56 4.72
CA ALA A 190 7.22 17.00 4.61
C ALA A 190 8.49 17.52 5.29
N HIS A 191 8.91 16.91 6.40
CA HIS A 191 10.11 17.31 7.14
C HIS A 191 11.41 16.74 6.57
N GLU A 192 11.37 15.74 5.68
CA GLU A 192 12.59 15.11 5.16
C GLU A 192 13.52 16.10 4.44
N PRO A 193 13.07 16.94 3.49
CA PRO A 193 13.96 17.90 2.83
C PRO A 193 14.60 18.89 3.81
N TYR A 194 13.85 19.37 4.80
CA TYR A 194 14.38 20.27 5.83
C TYR A 194 15.41 19.57 6.72
N ARG A 195 15.14 18.31 7.09
CA ARG A 195 16.09 17.49 7.86
C ARG A 195 17.40 17.31 7.08
N GLN A 196 17.33 17.00 5.79
CA GLN A 196 18.52 16.88 4.94
C GLN A 196 19.29 18.19 4.85
N GLN A 197 18.62 19.33 4.63
CA GLN A 197 19.27 20.65 4.60
C GLN A 197 19.97 21.01 5.92
N ILE A 198 19.37 20.66 7.06
CA ILE A 198 19.98 20.88 8.38
C ILE A 198 21.26 20.04 8.50
N ILE A 199 21.21 18.76 8.11
CA ILE A 199 22.38 17.88 8.18
C ILE A 199 23.49 18.36 7.24
N GLU A 200 23.17 18.68 6.00
CA GLU A 200 24.14 19.21 5.01
C GLU A 200 24.81 20.51 5.51
N ARG A 201 24.05 21.39 6.18
CA ARG A 201 24.61 22.60 6.78
C ARG A 201 25.55 22.30 7.95
N LEU A 202 25.25 21.28 8.75
CA LEU A 202 26.11 20.86 9.86
C LEU A 202 27.41 20.20 9.36
N GLU A 203 27.34 19.44 8.25
CA GLU A 203 28.50 18.82 7.59
C GLU A 203 29.52 19.88 7.09
N GLY A 204 29.03 21.04 6.63
CA GLY A 204 29.88 22.18 6.24
C GLY A 204 30.34 23.08 7.40
N GLY A 205 30.03 22.73 8.65
CA GLY A 205 30.25 23.57 9.83
C GLY A 205 31.57 23.32 10.57
N SER A 206 31.57 23.63 11.87
CA SER A 206 32.69 23.35 12.78
C SER A 206 32.89 21.84 13.00
N VAL A 207 34.00 21.43 13.62
CA VAL A 207 34.24 20.02 14.00
C VAL A 207 33.10 19.46 14.87
N GLU A 208 32.58 20.24 15.82
CA GLU A 208 31.44 19.86 16.65
C GLU A 208 30.16 19.68 15.82
N SER A 209 29.95 20.54 14.82
CA SER A 209 28.81 20.45 13.91
C SER A 209 28.89 19.20 13.03
N GLN A 210 30.09 18.87 12.54
CA GLN A 210 30.34 17.66 11.75
C GLN A 210 30.09 16.38 12.55
N GLU A 211 30.50 16.36 13.83
CA GLU A 211 30.25 15.23 14.72
C GLU A 211 28.76 15.05 15.01
N LEU A 212 28.03 16.15 15.20
CA LEU A 212 26.57 16.11 15.33
C LEU A 212 25.91 15.58 14.05
N ALA A 213 26.34 16.03 12.87
CA ALA A 213 25.83 15.53 11.60
C ALA A 213 26.05 14.02 11.44
N ARG A 214 27.24 13.52 11.81
CA ARG A 214 27.57 12.09 11.79
C ARG A 214 26.63 11.30 12.70
N THR A 215 26.43 11.75 13.93
CA THR A 215 25.50 11.12 14.89
C THR A 215 24.07 11.10 14.33
N MET A 216 23.62 12.21 13.72
CA MET A 216 22.31 12.25 13.08
C MET A 216 22.19 11.23 11.94
N ARG A 217 23.18 11.14 11.03
CA ARG A 217 23.20 10.16 9.94
C ARG A 217 23.18 8.72 10.46
N GLU A 218 23.95 8.41 11.50
CA GLU A 218 23.95 7.10 12.16
C GLU A 218 22.59 6.76 12.77
N MET A 219 21.96 7.72 13.48
CA MET A 219 20.60 7.55 14.02
C MET A 219 19.54 7.36 12.93
N LEU A 220 19.68 8.02 11.77
CA LEU A 220 18.77 7.88 10.64
C LEU A 220 18.93 6.52 9.96
N SER A 221 20.15 6.08 9.72
CA SER A 221 20.45 4.83 9.01
C SER A 221 20.02 3.60 9.81
N GLY A 222 20.07 3.68 11.15
CA GLY A 222 19.63 2.63 12.07
C GLY A 222 18.13 2.53 12.30
N ARG A 223 17.30 3.35 11.62
CA ARG A 223 15.84 3.23 11.73
C ARG A 223 15.33 1.96 11.07
N GLU A 224 14.44 1.28 11.78
CA GLU A 224 13.73 0.11 11.27
C GLU A 224 12.78 0.48 10.12
N LEU A 225 12.02 1.57 10.28
CA LEU A 225 11.12 2.06 9.25
C LEU A 225 11.84 3.05 8.34
N LYS A 226 11.96 2.67 7.06
CA LYS A 226 12.49 3.49 5.97
C LYS A 226 11.40 3.76 4.94
N TYR A 227 11.52 4.88 4.24
CA TYR A 227 10.58 5.28 3.20
C TYR A 227 11.27 5.64 1.89
N TRP A 228 10.54 5.51 0.78
CA TRP A 228 11.06 5.71 -0.58
C TRP A 228 11.68 7.10 -0.84
N HIS A 229 11.27 8.12 -0.09
CA HIS A 229 11.71 9.50 -0.24
C HIS A 229 12.87 9.87 0.70
N GLU A 230 13.28 8.97 1.59
CA GLU A 230 14.36 9.23 2.54
C GLU A 230 15.72 8.94 1.91
N LYS A 231 16.67 9.87 2.09
CA LYS A 231 18.05 9.67 1.67
C LYS A 231 18.86 9.13 2.85
N ASP A 232 19.25 7.86 2.74
CA ASP A 232 20.15 7.20 3.71
C ASP A 232 21.62 7.65 3.56
N ARG A 233 21.93 8.50 2.58
CA ARG A 233 23.28 9.00 2.25
C ARG A 233 23.23 10.46 1.83
#